data_AF-A0A4C1VFG3-F1
#
_entry.id   AF-A0A4C1VFG3-F1
#
_cell.length_a   1.000
_cell.length_b   1.000
_cell.length_c   1.000
_cell.angle_alpha   90.00
_cell.angle_beta   90.00
_cell.angle_gamma   90.00
#
_symmetry.space_group_name_H-M   'P 1'
#
loop_
_entity.id
_entity.type
_entity.pdbx_description
1 polymer ?
#
loop_
_entity_poly.entity_id
_entity_poly.type
_entity_poly.pdbx_seq_one_letter_code
_entity_poly.pdbx_strand_id
1 'polypeptide(L)'
;MIVTVGRRTQKRWGLLITCLTTRAVHLEIAGSLTPSFAILTLRRFMARHGTPTVMYSDNATDFTKADKELREATSEVEKYATVKRIMWKFIPPGAPHLGGA
;
A
#
# COMPACT_ATOMS: atom_id res chain seq x y z
N MET A 1 13.35 -8.18 -7.33
CA MET A 1 14.69 -7.72 -7.78
C MET A 1 15.72 -8.07 -6.72
N ILE A 2 16.94 -8.43 -7.11
CA ILE A 2 18.05 -8.62 -6.17
C ILE A 2 18.93 -7.37 -6.26
N VAL A 3 19.27 -6.78 -5.11
CA VAL A 3 20.11 -5.58 -5.04
C VAL A 3 21.26 -5.79 -4.06
N THR A 4 22.40 -5.17 -4.33
CA THR A 4 23.55 -5.15 -3.44
C THR A 4 23.44 -3.98 -2.47
N VAL A 5 23.49 -4.24 -1.17
CA VAL A 5 23.47 -3.23 -0.10
C VAL A 5 24.73 -3.41 0.74
N GLY A 6 25.71 -2.54 0.51
CA GLY A 6 27.05 -2.71 1.07
C GLY A 6 27.70 -4.02 0.59
N ARG A 7 28.08 -4.89 1.53
CA ARG A 7 28.67 -6.21 1.25
C ARG A 7 27.64 -7.35 1.20
N ARG A 8 26.34 -7.06 1.29
CA ARG A 8 25.26 -8.07 1.33
C ARG A 8 24.36 -7.95 0.11
N THR A 9 23.87 -9.09 -0.35
CA THR A 9 22.86 -9.18 -1.41
C THR A 9 21.49 -9.37 -0.77
N GLN A 10 20.48 -8.59 -1.19
CA GLN A 10 19.14 -8.64 -0.61
C GLN A 10 18.06 -8.63 -1.69
N LYS A 11 16.99 -9.39 -1.46
CA LYS A 11 15.77 -9.32 -2.28
C LYS A 11 15.01 -8.03 -1.96
N ARG A 12 14.48 -7.41 -3.01
CA ARG A 12 13.58 -6.25 -2.96
C ARG A 12 12.34 -6.53 -3.81
N TRP A 13 11.25 -5.92 -3.40
CA TRP A 13 9.94 -6.04 -4.03
C TRP A 13 9.51 -4.68 -4.56
N GLY A 14 8.73 -4.68 -5.64
CA GLY A 14 8.12 -3.48 -6.19
C GLY A 14 6.63 -3.50 -5.92
N LEU A 15 6.11 -2.44 -5.31
CA LEU A 15 4.68 -2.19 -5.25
C LEU A 15 4.30 -1.34 -6.46
N LEU A 16 3.45 -1.89 -7.31
CA LEU A 16 2.89 -1.20 -8.46
C LEU A 16 1.57 -0.56 -8.04
N ILE A 17 1.41 0.73 -8.32
CA ILE A 17 0.22 1.51 -8.01
C ILE A 17 -0.23 2.21 -9.28
N THR A 18 -1.48 1.97 -9.68
CA THR A 18 -2.07 2.64 -10.86
C THR A 18 -3.09 3.67 -10.39
N CYS A 19 -2.94 4.92 -10.83
CA CYS A 19 -3.93 5.94 -10.61
C CYS A 19 -5.09 5.75 -11.60
N LEU A 20 -6.29 5.43 -11.10
CA LEU A 20 -7.46 5.23 -11.96
C LEU A 20 -7.97 6.52 -12.61
N THR A 21 -7.64 7.69 -12.04
CA THR A 21 -8.03 9.00 -12.57
C THR A 21 -7.15 9.44 -13.73
N THR A 22 -5.83 9.38 -13.56
CA THR A 22 -4.85 9.91 -14.54
C THR A 22 -4.22 8.83 -15.41
N ARG A 23 -4.44 7.55 -15.10
CA ARG A 23 -3.77 6.39 -15.70
C ARG A 23 -2.24 6.37 -15.48
N ALA A 24 -1.73 7.18 -14.56
CA ALA A 24 -0.32 7.13 -14.18
C ALA A 24 0.00 5.84 -13.43
N VAL A 25 1.16 5.25 -13.73
CA VAL A 25 1.69 4.08 -13.02
C VAL A 25 2.86 4.54 -12.16
N HIS A 26 2.78 4.22 -10.87
CA HIS A 26 3.79 4.54 -9.87
C HIS A 26 4.41 3.25 -9.37
N LEU A 27 5.74 3.26 -9.25
CA LEU A 27 6.50 2.14 -8.74
C LEU A 27 7.19 2.54 -7.44
N GLU A 28 6.92 1.79 -6.40
CA GLU A 28 7.50 2.00 -5.08
C GLU A 28 8.31 0.77 -4.64
N ILE A 29 9.51 0.99 -4.10
CA ILE A 29 10.38 -0.11 -3.66
C ILE A 29 10.06 -0.50 -2.21
N ALA A 30 9.71 -1.77 -1.99
CA ALA A 30 9.54 -2.37 -0.67
C ALA A 30 10.76 -3.25 -0.30
N GLY A 31 11.17 -3.16 0.97
CA GLY A 31 12.30 -3.93 1.50
C GLY A 31 11.99 -5.43 1.61
N SER A 32 10.78 -5.76 2.05
CA SER A 32 10.23 -7.12 2.13
C SER A 32 8.72 -7.11 1.91
N LEU A 33 8.14 -8.31 1.73
CA LEU A 33 6.70 -8.55 1.78
C LEU A 33 6.28 -8.75 3.23
N THR A 34 6.07 -7.64 3.94
CA THR A 34 5.49 -7.62 5.28
C THR A 34 4.53 -6.44 5.41
N PRO A 35 3.57 -6.48 6.36
CA PRO A 35 2.59 -5.40 6.55
C PRO A 35 3.25 -4.03 6.80
N SER A 36 4.30 -4.00 7.63
CA SER A 36 5.01 -2.75 7.95
C SER A 36 5.67 -2.13 6.72
N PHE A 37 6.23 -2.95 5.83
CA PHE A 37 6.77 -2.45 4.56
C PHE A 37 5.66 -2.02 3.60
N ALA A 38 4.49 -2.66 3.59
CA ALA A 38 3.34 -2.18 2.82
C ALA A 38 2.91 -0.77 3.27
N ILE A 39 2.74 -0.56 4.58
CA ILE A 39 2.40 0.76 5.16
C ILE A 39 3.48 1.80 4.83
N LEU A 40 4.76 1.48 5.01
CA LEU A 40 5.87 2.41 4.73
C LEU A 40 5.93 2.80 3.25
N THR A 41 5.60 1.86 2.37
CA THR A 41 5.58 2.06 0.91
C THR A 41 4.40 2.92 0.50
N LEU A 42 3.20 2.65 1.01
CA LEU A 42 2.02 3.49 0.82
C LEU A 42 2.22 4.91 1.37
N ARG A 43 2.84 5.04 2.55
CA ARG A 43 3.17 6.35 3.11
C ARG A 43 4.09 7.17 2.19
N ARG A 44 5.10 6.52 1.58
CA ARG A 44 6.01 7.16 0.62
C ARG A 44 5.27 7.59 -0.66
N PHE A 45 4.40 6.74 -1.19
CA PHE A 45 3.54 7.07 -2.32
C PHE A 45 2.67 8.30 -2.01
N MET A 46 1.95 8.28 -0.88
CA MET A 46 1.04 9.37 -0.50
C MET A 46 1.78 10.69 -0.21
N ALA A 47 2.98 10.62 0.37
CA ALA A 47 3.80 11.81 0.60
C ALA A 47 4.23 12.49 -0.72
N ARG A 48 4.36 11.75 -1.81
CA ARG A 48 4.75 12.29 -3.13
C ARG A 48 3.59 12.64 -4.03
N HIS A 49 2.50 11.87 -3.99
CA HIS A 49 1.40 11.96 -4.95
C HIS A 49 0.08 12.43 -4.33
N GLY A 50 0.06 12.66 -3.02
CA GLY A 50 -1.15 12.95 -2.26
C GLY A 50 -1.88 11.70 -1.80
N THR A 51 -2.79 11.88 -0.84
CA THR A 51 -3.57 10.80 -0.25
C THR A 51 -4.77 10.45 -1.14
N PRO A 52 -4.89 9.19 -1.63
CA PRO A 52 -6.07 8.77 -2.38
C PRO A 52 -7.29 8.70 -1.45
N THR A 53 -8.47 8.98 -1.99
CA THR A 53 -9.74 8.80 -1.27
C THR A 53 -10.16 7.33 -1.19
N VAL A 54 -9.90 6.56 -2.25
CA VAL A 54 -10.23 5.13 -2.34
C VAL A 54 -9.02 4.38 -2.89
N MET A 55 -8.74 3.22 -2.29
CA MET A 55 -7.68 2.32 -2.74
C MET A 55 -8.23 0.92 -2.93
N TYR A 56 -7.82 0.26 -4.01
CA TYR A 56 -8.18 -1.12 -4.33
C TYR A 56 -6.92 -1.98 -4.32
N SER A 57 -6.99 -3.15 -3.66
CA SER A 57 -5.92 -4.15 -3.71
C SER A 57 -6.47 -5.56 -3.71
N ASP A 58 -5.61 -6.53 -4.02
CA ASP A 58 -5.90 -7.94 -3.76
C ASP A 58 -5.90 -8.24 -2.26
N ASN A 59 -6.34 -9.45 -1.91
CA ASN A 59 -6.39 -9.95 -0.53
C ASN A 59 -5.02 -10.46 -0.05
N ALA A 60 -3.90 -9.93 -0.55
CA ALA A 60 -2.59 -10.30 -0.03
C ALA A 60 -2.54 -10.06 1.49
N THR A 61 -1.98 -11.02 2.23
CA THR A 61 -1.95 -10.99 3.70
C THR A 61 -1.27 -9.75 4.25
N ASP A 62 -0.26 -9.23 3.54
CA ASP A 62 0.42 -7.99 3.93
C ASP A 62 -0.50 -6.78 3.83
N PHE A 63 -1.38 -6.72 2.83
CA PHE A 63 -2.34 -5.62 2.66
C PHE A 63 -3.50 -5.70 3.64
N THR A 64 -4.07 -6.89 3.85
CA THR A 64 -5.18 -7.05 4.80
C THR A 64 -4.74 -6.76 6.24
N LYS A 65 -3.53 -7.16 6.62
CA LYS A 65 -2.93 -6.79 7.92
C LYS A 65 -2.60 -5.30 7.99
N ALA A 66 -2.06 -4.72 6.92
CA ALA A 66 -1.78 -3.28 6.88
C ALA A 66 -3.05 -2.43 6.98
N ASP A 67 -4.15 -2.79 6.33
CA ASP A 67 -5.45 -2.12 6.48
C ASP A 67 -5.93 -2.18 7.92
N LYS A 68 -5.82 -3.34 8.56
CA LYS A 68 -6.18 -3.50 9.98
C LYS A 68 -5.34 -2.57 10.88
N GLU A 69 -4.01 -2.60 10.75
CA GLU A 69 -3.11 -1.75 11.53
C GLU A 69 -3.38 -0.25 11.31
N LEU A 70 -3.64 0.16 10.07
CA LEU A 70 -3.99 1.54 9.75
C LEU A 70 -5.33 1.95 10.38
N ARG A 71 -6.35 1.10 10.33
CA ARG A 71 -7.66 1.38 10.93
C ARG A 71 -7.56 1.55 12.44
N GLU A 72 -6.85 0.66 13.11
CA GLU A 72 -6.59 0.74 14.56
C GLU A 72 -5.89 2.06 14.89
N ALA A 73 -4.80 2.40 14.18
CA ALA A 73 -4.09 3.66 14.38
C ALA A 73 -4.98 4.89 14.15
N THR A 74 -5.81 4.89 13.10
CA THR A 74 -6.71 6.02 12.83
C THR A 74 -7.80 6.16 13.88
N SER A 75 -8.34 5.06 14.42
CA SER A 75 -9.39 5.11 15.45
C SER A 75 -8.91 5.73 16.76
N GLU A 76 -7.63 5.55 17.11
CA GLU A 76 -7.05 6.18 18.30
C GLU A 76 -6.87 7.69 18.11
N VAL A 77 -6.47 8.13 16.90
CA VAL A 77 -6.28 9.55 16.58
C VAL A 77 -7.62 10.28 16.44
N GLU A 78 -8.63 9.60 15.92
CA GLU A 78 -9.98 10.17 15.73
C GLU A 78 -10.69 10.58 17.01
N LYS A 79 -10.26 10.04 18.16
CA LYS A 79 -10.72 10.50 19.48
C LYS A 79 -10.35 11.96 19.76
N TYR A 80 -9.29 12.45 19.12
CA TYR A 80 -8.71 13.77 19.39
C TYR A 80 -8.71 14.71 18.18
N ALA A 81 -8.79 14.20 16.94
CA ALA A 81 -8.76 15.02 15.73
C ALA A 81 -9.50 14.37 14.55
N THR A 82 -10.05 15.16 13.63
CA THR A 82 -10.64 14.64 12.40
C THR A 82 -9.56 14.08 11.46
N VAL A 83 -9.65 12.79 11.11
CA VAL A 83 -8.72 12.12 10.20
C VAL A 83 -9.36 11.92 8.82
N LYS A 84 -8.63 12.25 7.75
CA LYS A 84 -9.05 11.86 6.39
C LYS A 84 -8.86 10.35 6.23
N ARG A 85 -9.95 9.60 6.26
CA ARG A 85 -9.94 8.15 6.04
C ARG A 85 -9.73 7.80 4.57
N ILE A 86 -8.86 6.83 4.33
CA ILE A 86 -8.73 6.17 3.03
C ILE A 86 -9.72 5.01 3.03
N MET A 87 -10.60 4.95 2.04
CA MET A 87 -11.48 3.80 1.86
C MET A 87 -10.71 2.69 1.15
N TRP A 88 -10.14 1.76 1.92
CA TRP A 88 -9.46 0.60 1.36
C TRP A 88 -10.46 -0.52 1.07
N LYS A 89 -10.57 -0.90 -0.20
CA LYS A 89 -11.41 -1.99 -0.68
C LYS A 89 -10.56 -3.14 -1.21
N PHE A 90 -11.02 -4.35 -0.95
CA PHE A 90 -10.38 -5.57 -1.42
C PHE A 90 -11.22 -6.20 -2.53
N ILE A 91 -10.58 -6.62 -3.61
CA ILE A 91 -11.28 -7.35 -4.69
C ILE A 91 -11.69 -8.75 -4.21
N PRO A 92 -12.76 -9.34 -4.77
CA PRO A 92 -13.15 -10.72 -4.48
C PRO A 92 -11.98 -11.72 -4.66
N PRO A 93 -11.85 -12.72 -3.78
CA PRO A 93 -10.86 -13.78 -3.95
C PRO A 93 -11.03 -14.49 -5.31
N GLY A 94 -9.92 -14.78 -5.99
CA GLY A 94 -9.95 -15.47 -7.29
C GLY A 94 -10.41 -14.62 -8.48
N ALA A 95 -10.57 -13.31 -8.32
CA ALA A 95 -10.94 -12.38 -9.40
C ALA A 95 -9.78 -11.44 -9.81
N PRO A 96 -8.63 -11.94 -10.31
CA PRO A 96 -7.46 -11.11 -10.62
C PRO A 96 -7.72 -10.06 -11.70
N HIS A 97 -8.71 -10.29 -12.57
CA HIS A 97 -9.13 -9.35 -13.61
C HIS A 97 -9.65 -8.01 -13.04
N LEU A 98 -10.13 -7.98 -11.79
CA LEU A 98 -10.56 -6.75 -11.12
C LEU A 98 -9.39 -5.92 -10.56
N GLY A 99 -8.18 -6.46 -10.56
CA GLY A 99 -6.95 -5.74 -10.22
C GLY A 99 -6.26 -5.10 -11.44
N GLY A 100 -6.73 -5.41 -12.65
CA GLY A 100 -6.22 -4.83 -13.89
C GLY A 100 -7.02 -3.58 -14.29
N ALA A 101 -6.34 -2.56 -14.81
CA ALA A 101 -6.93 -1.32 -15.31
C ALA A 101 -6.35 -0.93 -16.67
#